data_AF-A0A6S8E2R5-F1
#
_entry.id   AF-A0A6S8E2R5-F1
#
_cell.length_a   1.000
_cell.length_b   1.000
_cell.length_c   1.000
_cell.angle_alpha   90.00
_cell.angle_beta   90.00
_cell.angle_gamma   90.00
#
_symmetry.space_group_name_H-M   'P 1'
#
loop_
_entity.id
_entity.type
_entity.pdbx_description
1 polymer ?
#
loop_
_entity_poly.entity_id
_entity_poly.type
_entity_poly.pdbx_seq_one_letter_code
_entity_poly.pdbx_strand_id
1 'polypeptide(L)'
;MRLFLFSYGLSILLVSGSFFNTGMQVAAQNDSEISTVTKKYPSSDLDLVRSIPALKLLLENTGPRETACWKDAYGRGVGKVIRYCDKGLEESGLLCYKPCRESYEGVGPVCWETCKQDYKDMGVFCYKSSSEMYTKKSYGRGVGKPLECDPEREGKPDPYTGLCYPKCKRSWIGVGPVCWRECDCHPGEPCMFSAGALCCRTKTMCSKEVFDMTINLPIEIAKAVMDYKDPVKEIKDIKKAIEDILDMVLPLCSQMEHEGNVLT
;
A
#
# COMPACT_ATOMS: atom_id res chain seq x y z
N MET A 1 -73.50 25.56 14.25
CA MET A 1 -74.11 26.16 15.46
C MET A 1 -72.99 26.83 16.26
N ARG A 2 -73.29 27.95 16.93
CA ARG A 2 -72.39 28.90 17.63
C ARG A 2 -71.22 28.25 18.41
N LEU A 3 -69.97 28.73 18.28
CA LEU A 3 -69.37 29.95 18.86
C LEU A 3 -69.27 29.93 20.40
N PHE A 4 -68.04 29.92 20.91
CA PHE A 4 -67.67 30.57 22.17
C PHE A 4 -66.31 31.28 22.00
N LEU A 5 -66.31 32.60 22.26
CA LEU A 5 -65.16 33.49 22.34
C LEU A 5 -65.29 34.29 23.65
N PHE A 6 -64.25 34.29 24.47
CA PHE A 6 -63.92 35.31 25.48
C PHE A 6 -62.38 35.19 25.67
N SER A 7 -61.51 36.14 25.31
CA SER A 7 -61.45 37.59 25.55
C SER A 7 -60.84 37.96 26.92
N TYR A 8 -60.08 39.06 26.92
CA TYR A 8 -59.25 39.65 28.00
C TYR A 8 -57.91 38.94 28.29
N GLY A 9 -56.75 39.63 28.39
CA GLY A 9 -56.50 41.08 28.31
C GLY A 9 -55.06 41.43 27.91
N LEU A 10 -54.81 42.71 27.65
CA LEU A 10 -53.68 43.26 26.88
C LEU A 10 -52.94 44.38 27.68
N SER A 11 -51.60 44.35 27.69
CA SER A 11 -50.67 45.45 28.04
C SER A 11 -49.27 45.09 27.48
N ILE A 12 -48.77 45.57 26.33
CA ILE A 12 -48.41 46.92 25.85
C ILE A 12 -47.12 47.51 26.48
N LEU A 13 -46.11 47.66 25.60
CA LEU A 13 -44.96 48.61 25.52
C LEU A 13 -43.76 47.83 24.91
N LEU A 14 -43.35 47.93 23.63
CA LEU A 14 -42.85 49.09 22.85
C LEU A 14 -41.85 49.93 23.68
N VAL A 15 -40.55 50.03 23.38
CA VAL A 15 -39.87 50.87 22.36
C VAL A 15 -38.34 50.63 22.56
N SER A 16 -37.39 50.64 21.61
CA SER A 16 -37.33 50.53 20.13
C SER A 16 -35.84 50.43 19.68
N GLY A 17 -35.50 49.87 18.52
CA GLY A 17 -34.12 49.95 17.97
C GLY A 17 -33.86 49.05 16.76
N SER A 18 -33.48 49.63 15.62
CA SER A 18 -33.34 48.94 14.32
C SER A 18 -31.87 48.81 13.86
N PHE A 19 -31.66 47.90 12.90
CA PHE A 19 -30.62 47.88 11.85
C PHE A 19 -29.23 47.22 12.07
N PHE A 20 -28.91 46.39 11.06
CA PHE A 20 -27.60 45.98 10.49
C PHE A 20 -26.60 45.05 11.23
N ASN A 21 -26.44 43.87 10.63
CA ASN A 21 -25.18 43.14 10.32
C ASN A 21 -24.19 42.74 11.43
N THR A 22 -23.99 41.43 11.64
CA THR A 22 -22.74 40.68 11.32
C THR A 22 -22.70 39.28 11.96
N GLY A 23 -21.96 38.35 11.34
CA GLY A 23 -21.13 37.36 12.04
C GLY A 23 -21.80 36.16 12.73
N MET A 24 -21.98 35.06 12.00
CA MET A 24 -22.04 33.73 12.61
C MET A 24 -20.60 33.19 12.72
N GLN A 25 -19.91 33.50 13.82
CA GLN A 25 -18.55 33.01 14.07
C GLN A 25 -18.57 31.55 14.51
N VAL A 26 -17.79 30.72 13.80
CA VAL A 26 -17.35 29.41 14.29
C VAL A 26 -16.40 29.64 15.47
N ALA A 27 -16.78 29.21 16.67
CA ALA A 27 -15.89 29.17 17.81
C ALA A 27 -15.12 27.85 17.80
N ALA A 28 -13.78 27.93 17.83
CA ALA A 28 -12.93 26.75 18.01
C ALA A 28 -13.25 26.07 19.35
N GLN A 29 -13.33 24.73 19.34
CA GLN A 29 -13.48 23.96 20.58
C GLN A 29 -12.13 23.94 21.30
N ASN A 30 -12.07 24.58 22.47
CA ASN A 30 -10.85 24.67 23.27
C ASN A 30 -10.56 23.35 24.00
N ASP A 31 -9.30 22.90 23.97
CA ASP A 31 -8.79 21.71 24.70
C ASP A 31 -9.00 21.77 26.24
N SER A 32 -9.38 22.93 26.78
CA SER A 32 -9.67 23.14 28.20
C SER A 32 -10.89 22.36 28.72
N GLU A 33 -11.89 22.08 27.90
CA GLU A 33 -13.08 21.33 28.36
C GLU A 33 -12.78 19.84 28.56
N ILE A 34 -11.97 19.23 27.70
CA ILE A 34 -11.57 17.81 27.79
C ILE A 34 -10.74 17.55 29.07
N SER A 35 -9.86 18.49 29.43
CA SER A 35 -9.11 18.46 30.70
C SER A 35 -10.03 18.60 31.94
N THR A 36 -11.15 19.32 31.80
CA THR A 36 -12.10 19.54 32.89
C THR A 36 -12.98 18.32 33.15
N VAL A 37 -13.38 17.59 32.10
CA VAL A 37 -14.13 16.33 32.21
C VAL A 37 -13.27 15.24 32.87
N THR A 38 -12.04 15.07 32.44
CA THR A 38 -11.10 14.07 32.99
C THR A 38 -10.68 14.34 34.43
N LYS A 39 -10.59 15.61 34.86
CA LYS A 39 -10.39 15.95 36.28
C LYS A 39 -11.59 15.69 37.18
N LYS A 40 -12.80 15.59 36.63
CA LYS A 40 -14.05 15.47 37.42
C LYS A 40 -14.43 14.02 37.74
N TYR A 41 -13.93 13.05 36.97
CA TYR A 41 -14.26 11.63 37.10
C TYR A 41 -12.99 10.76 37.05
N PRO A 42 -12.43 10.35 38.21
CA PRO A 42 -11.33 9.39 38.25
C PRO A 42 -11.79 7.99 37.78
N SER A 43 -10.83 7.14 37.43
CA SER A 43 -11.01 5.90 36.64
C SER A 43 -11.80 4.75 37.28
N SER A 44 -12.53 4.97 38.37
CA SER A 44 -13.27 3.95 39.11
C SER A 44 -14.70 3.67 38.62
N ASP A 45 -15.28 4.51 37.74
CA ASP A 45 -16.70 4.43 37.31
C ASP A 45 -16.89 4.29 35.78
N LEU A 46 -15.98 3.59 35.09
CA LEU A 46 -16.08 3.34 33.65
C LEU A 46 -17.35 2.58 33.22
N ASP A 47 -17.97 1.81 34.13
CA ASP A 47 -19.17 1.02 33.83
C ASP A 47 -20.47 1.86 33.82
N LEU A 48 -20.53 2.94 34.59
CA LEU A 48 -21.65 3.90 34.52
C LEU A 48 -21.63 4.70 33.20
N VAL A 49 -20.43 5.05 32.73
CA VAL A 49 -20.23 5.77 31.45
C VAL A 49 -20.68 4.92 30.26
N ARG A 50 -20.45 3.61 30.31
CA ARG A 50 -20.87 2.62 29.28
C ARG A 50 -22.38 2.41 29.19
N SER A 51 -23.17 2.79 30.20
CA SER A 51 -24.62 2.55 30.21
C SER A 51 -25.43 3.62 29.47
N ILE A 52 -24.83 4.76 29.09
CA ILE A 52 -25.51 5.85 28.39
C ILE A 52 -25.47 5.58 26.87
N PRO A 53 -26.59 5.30 26.18
CA PRO A 53 -26.56 4.85 24.78
C PRO A 53 -25.94 5.86 23.81
N ALA A 54 -26.20 7.15 24.01
CA ALA A 54 -25.61 8.22 23.20
C ALA A 54 -24.10 8.39 23.43
N LEU A 55 -23.63 8.13 24.66
CA LEU A 55 -22.21 8.22 24.99
C LEU A 55 -21.45 6.96 24.58
N LYS A 56 -22.10 5.80 24.61
CA LYS A 56 -21.61 4.57 23.99
C LYS A 56 -21.37 4.76 22.48
N LEU A 57 -22.33 5.36 21.77
CA LEU A 57 -22.20 5.71 20.34
C LEU A 57 -21.07 6.71 20.04
N LEU A 58 -20.70 7.56 21.00
CA LEU A 58 -19.57 8.48 20.87
C LEU A 58 -18.24 7.80 21.23
N LEU A 59 -18.20 6.99 22.29
CA LEU A 59 -17.02 6.25 22.74
C LEU A 59 -16.66 5.06 21.85
N GLU A 60 -17.62 4.52 21.09
CA GLU A 60 -17.37 3.54 20.02
C GLU A 60 -16.76 4.19 18.76
N ASN A 61 -16.78 5.53 18.65
CA ASN A 61 -16.27 6.30 17.50
C ASN A 61 -15.16 7.32 17.87
N THR A 62 -14.55 7.22 19.05
CA THR A 62 -13.33 7.96 19.42
C THR A 62 -12.23 6.96 19.77
N GLY A 63 -11.44 6.56 18.78
CA GLY A 63 -10.37 5.56 18.93
C GLY A 63 -9.08 6.11 19.57
N PRO A 64 -7.96 5.35 19.50
CA PRO A 64 -7.82 3.98 19.04
C PRO A 64 -7.31 3.03 20.16
N ARG A 65 -7.57 1.72 20.01
CA ARG A 65 -6.65 0.67 20.48
C ARG A 65 -6.54 -0.46 19.46
N GLU A 66 -5.66 -0.21 18.50
CA GLU A 66 -4.76 -1.21 17.89
C GLU A 66 -5.42 -2.48 17.34
N THR A 67 -5.79 -2.44 16.07
CA THR A 67 -6.30 -3.63 15.36
C THR A 67 -5.79 -3.74 13.93
N ALA A 68 -5.33 -2.64 13.34
CA ALA A 68 -4.53 -2.58 12.12
C ALA A 68 -3.36 -1.59 12.31
N CYS A 69 -2.25 -1.82 11.60
CA CYS A 69 -1.07 -0.97 11.59
C CYS A 69 -0.36 -1.02 10.23
N TRP A 70 0.35 0.06 9.89
CA TRP A 70 1.25 0.08 8.74
C TRP A 70 2.51 -0.74 9.03
N LYS A 71 2.89 -1.62 8.11
CA LYS A 71 4.18 -2.30 8.17
C LYS A 71 5.30 -1.28 8.02
N ASP A 72 6.37 -1.48 8.79
CA ASP A 72 7.64 -0.85 8.45
C ASP A 72 8.06 -1.27 7.03
N ALA A 73 8.51 -0.30 6.23
CA ALA A 73 8.84 -0.47 4.82
C ALA A 73 10.15 0.26 4.49
N TYR A 74 10.96 -0.29 3.59
CA TYR A 74 12.06 0.46 2.98
C TYR A 74 12.26 0.08 1.51
N GLY A 75 12.66 1.06 0.69
CA GLY A 75 12.94 0.86 -0.73
C GLY A 75 14.27 0.13 -0.96
N ARG A 76 14.30 -0.75 -1.96
CA ARG A 76 15.51 -1.48 -2.41
C ARG A 76 15.91 -1.14 -3.86
N GLY A 77 15.53 0.05 -4.33
CA GLY A 77 15.80 0.54 -5.68
C GLY A 77 14.77 0.07 -6.73
N VAL A 78 14.92 0.58 -7.95
CA VAL A 78 13.95 0.38 -9.06
C VAL A 78 13.99 -1.01 -9.71
N GLY A 79 14.96 -1.85 -9.34
CA GLY A 79 15.19 -3.16 -9.94
C GLY A 79 16.13 -3.11 -11.15
N LYS A 80 16.50 -4.30 -11.64
CA LYS A 80 17.32 -4.52 -12.84
C LYS A 80 16.73 -5.66 -13.66
N VAL A 81 16.99 -5.70 -14.96
CA VAL A 81 16.61 -6.88 -15.77
C VAL A 81 17.40 -8.13 -15.34
N ILE A 82 16.80 -9.30 -15.52
CA ILE A 82 17.48 -10.60 -15.46
C ILE A 82 18.71 -10.59 -16.39
N ARG A 83 19.82 -11.13 -15.89
CA ARG A 83 21.17 -10.94 -16.48
C ARG A 83 22.21 -11.95 -15.98
N TYR A 84 21.78 -13.01 -15.29
CA TYR A 84 22.68 -13.98 -14.68
C TYR A 84 22.45 -15.37 -15.25
N CYS A 85 23.54 -16.06 -15.57
CA CYS A 85 23.55 -17.47 -15.97
C CYS A 85 24.25 -18.31 -14.91
N ASP A 86 23.77 -19.55 -14.72
CA ASP A 86 24.46 -20.54 -13.89
C ASP A 86 25.93 -20.67 -14.28
N LYS A 87 26.79 -20.93 -13.29
CA LYS A 87 28.22 -21.12 -13.51
C LYS A 87 28.48 -22.20 -14.56
N GLY A 88 29.17 -21.82 -15.63
CA GLY A 88 29.49 -22.72 -16.75
C GLY A 88 28.44 -22.73 -17.87
N LEU A 89 27.48 -21.80 -17.87
CA LEU A 89 26.64 -21.48 -19.02
C LEU A 89 27.08 -20.16 -19.67
N GLU A 90 26.81 -20.01 -20.96
CA GLU A 90 26.99 -18.79 -21.75
C GLU A 90 25.64 -18.09 -21.99
N GLU A 91 25.62 -16.75 -22.04
CA GLU A 91 24.44 -15.97 -22.38
C GLU A 91 24.31 -15.81 -23.92
N SER A 92 23.10 -16.01 -24.45
CA SER A 92 22.76 -15.64 -25.83
C SER A 92 21.26 -15.32 -25.91
N GLY A 93 20.91 -14.10 -26.32
CA GLY A 93 19.52 -13.71 -26.58
C GLY A 93 18.57 -13.83 -25.37
N LEU A 94 19.00 -13.34 -24.20
CA LEU A 94 18.29 -13.45 -22.91
C LEU A 94 18.11 -14.88 -22.36
N LEU A 95 18.85 -15.85 -22.89
CA LEU A 95 18.84 -17.24 -22.46
C LEU A 95 20.27 -17.74 -22.17
N CYS A 96 20.37 -18.68 -21.23
CA CYS A 96 21.60 -19.33 -20.83
C CYS A 96 21.73 -20.71 -21.47
N TYR A 97 22.87 -20.98 -22.10
CA TYR A 97 23.14 -22.22 -22.82
C TYR A 97 24.42 -22.91 -22.33
N LYS A 98 24.57 -24.20 -22.61
CA LYS A 98 25.86 -24.88 -22.42
C LYS A 98 26.86 -24.34 -23.46
N PRO A 99 28.13 -24.08 -23.11
CA PRO A 99 29.13 -23.67 -24.09
C PRO A 99 29.25 -24.63 -25.26
N CYS A 100 29.54 -24.08 -26.44
CA CYS A 100 29.86 -24.90 -27.61
C CYS A 100 31.20 -25.64 -27.43
N ARG A 101 31.39 -26.71 -28.20
CA ARG A 101 32.67 -27.43 -28.28
C ARG A 101 33.72 -26.57 -28.97
N GLU A 102 34.99 -26.90 -28.78
CA GLU A 102 36.10 -26.23 -29.45
C GLU A 102 35.90 -26.15 -30.98
N SER A 103 36.32 -25.02 -31.58
CA SER A 103 36.06 -24.66 -32.98
C SER A 103 34.57 -24.50 -33.36
N TYR A 104 33.67 -24.25 -32.40
CA TYR A 104 32.28 -23.87 -32.65
C TYR A 104 31.89 -22.65 -31.81
N GLU A 105 31.12 -21.75 -32.42
CA GLU A 105 30.60 -20.53 -31.80
C GLU A 105 29.08 -20.60 -31.60
N GLY A 106 28.60 -19.98 -30.52
CA GLY A 106 27.22 -20.08 -30.07
C GLY A 106 26.33 -18.94 -30.55
N VAL A 107 25.28 -19.26 -31.32
CA VAL A 107 24.21 -18.31 -31.66
C VAL A 107 22.87 -18.89 -31.22
N GLY A 108 22.31 -18.38 -30.11
CA GLY A 108 21.06 -18.86 -29.52
C GLY A 108 21.13 -20.37 -29.21
N PRO A 109 20.20 -21.20 -29.73
CA PRO A 109 20.20 -22.64 -29.48
C PRO A 109 21.16 -23.46 -30.37
N VAL A 110 21.92 -22.84 -31.28
CA VAL A 110 22.74 -23.54 -32.29
C VAL A 110 24.22 -23.20 -32.16
N CYS A 111 25.06 -24.24 -32.10
CA CYS A 111 26.51 -24.12 -32.24
C CYS A 111 26.88 -24.24 -33.72
N TRP A 112 27.65 -23.29 -34.24
CA TRP A 112 28.10 -23.20 -35.62
C TRP A 112 29.61 -23.38 -35.72
N GLU A 113 30.09 -24.16 -36.68
CA GLU A 113 31.53 -24.37 -36.93
C GLU A 113 32.23 -23.04 -37.24
N THR A 114 33.30 -22.71 -36.51
CA THR A 114 34.14 -21.54 -36.82
C THR A 114 34.78 -21.73 -38.19
N CYS A 115 34.84 -20.67 -39.00
CA CYS A 115 35.43 -20.76 -40.33
C CYS A 115 36.93 -21.10 -40.26
N LYS A 116 37.41 -21.89 -41.22
CA LYS A 116 38.84 -22.15 -41.41
C LYS A 116 39.60 -20.83 -41.61
N GLN A 117 40.89 -20.85 -41.29
CA GLN A 117 41.79 -19.74 -41.60
C GLN A 117 41.65 -19.32 -43.08
N ASP A 118 41.70 -18.01 -43.31
CA ASP A 118 41.51 -17.33 -44.61
C ASP A 118 40.11 -17.45 -45.25
N TYR A 119 39.12 -18.01 -44.55
CA TYR A 119 37.71 -17.95 -44.94
C TYR A 119 36.97 -16.86 -44.13
N LYS A 120 36.24 -15.99 -44.84
CA LYS A 120 35.34 -15.01 -44.26
C LYS A 120 34.04 -15.66 -43.81
N ASP A 121 33.62 -15.35 -42.60
CA ASP A 121 32.30 -15.72 -42.09
C ASP A 121 31.19 -14.92 -42.80
N MET A 122 30.20 -15.62 -43.35
CA MET A 122 28.99 -15.07 -43.95
C MET A 122 27.73 -15.73 -43.35
N GLY A 123 27.75 -15.96 -42.03
CA GLY A 123 26.65 -16.53 -41.26
C GLY A 123 26.68 -18.05 -41.32
N VAL A 124 25.87 -18.64 -42.22
CA VAL A 124 25.75 -20.10 -42.40
C VAL A 124 26.85 -20.65 -43.33
N PHE A 125 27.53 -19.78 -44.08
CA PHE A 125 28.60 -20.12 -45.02
C PHE A 125 29.94 -19.53 -44.58
N CYS A 126 31.01 -20.23 -44.95
CA CYS A 126 32.37 -19.72 -44.94
C CYS A 126 32.80 -19.50 -46.39
N TYR A 127 33.22 -18.28 -46.73
CA TYR A 127 33.55 -17.85 -48.10
C TYR A 127 34.99 -17.38 -48.21
N LYS A 128 35.70 -17.79 -49.26
CA LYS A 128 37.05 -17.29 -49.58
C LYS A 128 37.15 -16.76 -51.00
N SER A 129 36.55 -17.46 -51.97
CA SER A 129 36.48 -17.04 -53.38
C SER A 129 35.22 -17.60 -54.03
N SER A 130 34.94 -17.24 -55.30
CA SER A 130 33.77 -17.72 -56.04
C SER A 130 33.74 -19.25 -56.23
N SER A 131 34.88 -19.94 -56.13
CA SER A 131 35.00 -21.41 -56.16
C SER A 131 35.31 -22.05 -54.81
N GLU A 132 35.68 -21.27 -53.79
CA GLU A 132 35.97 -21.73 -52.43
C GLU A 132 34.92 -21.19 -51.44
N MET A 133 33.82 -21.94 -51.28
CA MET A 133 32.80 -21.70 -50.27
C MET A 133 32.31 -23.03 -49.70
N TYR A 134 32.01 -23.09 -48.40
CA TYR A 134 31.38 -24.24 -47.78
C TYR A 134 30.36 -23.84 -46.70
N THR A 135 29.34 -24.66 -46.51
CA THR A 135 28.36 -24.52 -45.42
C THR A 135 28.99 -24.97 -44.11
N LYS A 136 28.86 -24.17 -43.04
CA LYS A 136 29.29 -24.56 -41.70
C LYS A 136 28.54 -25.80 -41.22
N LYS A 137 29.23 -26.72 -40.55
CA LYS A 137 28.56 -27.73 -39.73
C LYS A 137 27.90 -27.04 -38.53
N SER A 138 26.81 -27.61 -38.04
CA SER A 138 26.12 -27.11 -36.86
C SER A 138 25.54 -28.25 -36.01
N TYR A 139 25.26 -27.96 -34.75
CA TYR A 139 24.48 -28.84 -33.88
C TYR A 139 23.71 -28.03 -32.84
N GLY A 140 22.58 -28.55 -32.37
CA GLY A 140 21.78 -27.90 -31.34
C GLY A 140 22.37 -28.11 -29.93
N ARG A 141 22.29 -27.08 -29.08
CA ARG A 141 22.70 -27.13 -27.66
C ARG A 141 21.54 -27.02 -26.65
N GLY A 142 20.34 -27.36 -27.10
CA GLY A 142 19.09 -27.26 -26.34
C GLY A 142 18.38 -25.91 -26.53
N VAL A 143 17.22 -25.76 -25.90
CA VAL A 143 16.38 -24.54 -26.02
C VAL A 143 16.90 -23.35 -25.21
N GLY A 144 17.74 -23.60 -24.20
CA GLY A 144 18.25 -22.61 -23.25
C GLY A 144 17.45 -22.57 -21.95
N LYS A 145 18.04 -21.98 -20.90
CA LYS A 145 17.33 -21.59 -19.66
C LYS A 145 17.05 -20.08 -19.69
N PRO A 146 15.99 -19.57 -19.06
CA PRO A 146 15.86 -18.15 -18.77
C PRO A 146 17.09 -17.60 -18.03
N LEU A 147 17.45 -16.34 -18.28
CA LEU A 147 18.32 -15.61 -17.36
C LEU A 147 17.67 -15.49 -15.98
N GLU A 148 18.49 -15.52 -14.94
CA GLU A 148 18.08 -15.30 -13.56
C GLU A 148 18.64 -13.99 -13.00
N CYS A 149 18.38 -13.75 -11.72
CA CYS A 149 19.00 -12.70 -10.93
C CYS A 149 20.31 -13.17 -10.34
N ASP A 150 21.14 -12.24 -9.86
CA ASP A 150 22.37 -12.56 -9.14
C ASP A 150 22.05 -13.37 -7.87
N PRO A 151 22.41 -14.67 -7.78
CA PRO A 151 21.96 -15.54 -6.70
C PRO A 151 22.60 -15.20 -5.35
N GLU A 152 23.70 -14.44 -5.35
CA GLU A 152 24.41 -14.03 -4.13
C GLU A 152 23.79 -12.74 -3.56
N ARG A 153 23.48 -11.76 -4.43
CA ARG A 153 23.08 -10.39 -4.02
C ARG A 153 21.61 -10.05 -4.19
N GLU A 154 20.93 -10.70 -5.13
CA GLU A 154 19.56 -10.38 -5.55
C GLU A 154 18.58 -11.50 -5.15
N GLY A 155 17.29 -11.19 -5.04
CA GLY A 155 16.24 -12.19 -4.83
C GLY A 155 15.94 -12.99 -6.10
N LYS A 156 14.92 -13.87 -6.05
CA LYS A 156 14.31 -14.37 -7.30
C LYS A 156 13.75 -13.18 -8.11
N PRO A 157 13.65 -13.30 -9.45
CA PRO A 157 12.97 -12.29 -10.26
C PRO A 157 11.55 -12.07 -9.73
N ASP A 158 11.13 -10.81 -9.67
CA ASP A 158 9.75 -10.46 -9.33
C ASP A 158 8.80 -11.06 -10.39
N PRO A 159 7.77 -11.83 -10.00
CA PRO A 159 6.99 -12.64 -10.94
C PRO A 159 6.08 -11.82 -11.86
N TYR A 160 5.85 -10.54 -11.56
CA TYR A 160 5.00 -9.65 -12.37
C TYR A 160 5.82 -8.78 -13.33
N THR A 161 7.04 -8.41 -12.94
CA THR A 161 7.88 -7.47 -13.68
C THR A 161 9.11 -8.11 -14.32
N GLY A 162 9.50 -9.32 -13.91
CA GLY A 162 10.75 -9.96 -14.33
C GLY A 162 12.01 -9.25 -13.82
N LEU A 163 11.87 -8.33 -12.85
CA LEU A 163 12.96 -7.52 -12.34
C LEU A 163 13.64 -8.14 -11.12
N CYS A 164 14.96 -8.03 -11.11
CA CYS A 164 15.86 -8.40 -10.04
C CYS A 164 16.04 -7.25 -9.06
N TYR A 165 15.84 -7.53 -7.77
CA TYR A 165 16.02 -6.57 -6.70
C TYR A 165 16.99 -7.12 -5.64
N PRO A 166 17.72 -6.26 -4.93
CA PRO A 166 18.54 -6.66 -3.78
C PRO A 166 17.75 -7.49 -2.76
N LYS A 167 18.43 -8.42 -2.10
CA LYS A 167 17.84 -9.18 -0.97
C LYS A 167 17.43 -8.21 0.15
N CYS A 168 16.29 -8.49 0.79
CA CYS A 168 15.86 -7.75 1.96
C CYS A 168 16.69 -8.14 3.20
N LYS A 169 16.58 -7.34 4.27
CA LYS A 169 17.07 -7.68 5.60
C LYS A 169 16.43 -9.00 6.06
N ARG A 170 17.06 -9.67 7.03
CA ARG A 170 16.53 -10.90 7.63
C ARG A 170 15.13 -10.66 8.20
N SER A 171 14.18 -11.57 7.92
CA SER A 171 12.76 -11.48 8.32
C SER A 171 11.99 -10.30 7.70
N TRP A 172 12.33 -9.92 6.46
CA TRP A 172 11.60 -8.93 5.66
C TRP A 172 11.27 -9.53 4.29
N ILE A 173 10.03 -9.34 3.84
CA ILE A 173 9.53 -9.86 2.56
C ILE A 173 9.62 -8.77 1.49
N GLY A 174 10.33 -9.08 0.41
CA GLY A 174 10.47 -8.17 -0.73
C GLY A 174 9.39 -8.37 -1.79
N VAL A 175 8.61 -7.33 -2.07
CA VAL A 175 7.61 -7.30 -3.15
C VAL A 175 7.97 -6.14 -4.08
N GLY A 176 8.35 -6.44 -5.33
CA GLY A 176 8.89 -5.45 -6.25
C GLY A 176 9.99 -4.56 -5.62
N PRO A 177 9.92 -3.22 -5.73
CA PRO A 177 10.94 -2.30 -5.23
C PRO A 177 10.95 -2.09 -3.70
N VAL A 178 10.05 -2.72 -2.94
CA VAL A 178 9.90 -2.49 -1.49
C VAL A 178 10.18 -3.76 -0.69
N CYS A 179 10.92 -3.61 0.40
CA CYS A 179 10.99 -4.59 1.48
C CYS A 179 9.99 -4.20 2.57
N TRP A 180 9.13 -5.14 2.96
CA TRP A 180 8.13 -5.00 4.00
C TRP A 180 8.51 -5.84 5.22
N ARG A 181 8.33 -5.30 6.43
CA ARG A 181 8.42 -6.10 7.67
C ARG A 181 7.33 -7.18 7.65
N GLU A 182 7.65 -8.36 8.15
CA GLU A 182 6.65 -9.39 8.41
C GLU A 182 5.70 -8.95 9.54
N CYS A 183 4.46 -9.42 9.54
CA CYS A 183 3.55 -9.12 10.65
C CYS A 183 3.93 -9.95 11.86
N ASP A 184 3.99 -9.30 13.03
CA ASP A 184 4.46 -9.95 14.24
C ASP A 184 3.47 -10.99 14.80
N CYS A 185 4.03 -11.95 15.53
CA CYS A 185 3.33 -13.04 16.21
C CYS A 185 3.72 -13.01 17.70
N HIS A 186 2.87 -12.43 18.55
CA HIS A 186 3.16 -12.36 19.98
C HIS A 186 2.77 -13.67 20.70
N PRO A 187 3.59 -14.18 21.64
CA PRO A 187 3.24 -15.37 22.43
C PRO A 187 1.94 -15.18 23.21
N GLY A 188 0.97 -16.08 23.04
CA GLY A 188 -0.33 -16.01 23.70
C GLY A 188 -1.42 -15.29 22.91
N GLU A 189 -1.08 -14.59 21.82
CA GLU A 189 -2.04 -13.96 20.90
C GLU A 189 -2.02 -14.63 19.51
N PRO A 190 -3.13 -14.57 18.74
CA PRO A 190 -3.10 -14.94 17.33
C PRO A 190 -2.16 -14.04 16.53
N CYS A 191 -1.32 -14.62 15.67
CA CYS A 191 -0.53 -13.86 14.69
C CYS A 191 -1.38 -12.87 13.89
N MET A 192 -0.85 -11.66 13.66
CA MET A 192 -1.53 -10.67 12.82
C MET A 192 -1.56 -11.12 11.36
N PHE A 193 -2.69 -10.86 10.68
CA PHE A 193 -2.86 -11.13 9.25
C PHE A 193 -2.19 -10.04 8.42
N SER A 194 -1.43 -10.44 7.42
CA SER A 194 -0.82 -9.55 6.42
C SER A 194 -1.81 -9.23 5.30
N ALA A 195 -2.04 -7.94 5.03
CA ALA A 195 -2.80 -7.46 3.89
C ALA A 195 -2.05 -6.33 3.16
N GLY A 196 -1.20 -6.72 2.20
CA GLY A 196 -0.35 -5.77 1.48
C GLY A 196 0.60 -5.03 2.44
N ALA A 197 0.43 -3.71 2.51
CA ALA A 197 1.17 -2.81 3.39
C ALA A 197 0.68 -2.81 4.86
N LEU A 198 -0.44 -3.47 5.16
CA LEU A 198 -1.03 -3.55 6.51
C LEU A 198 -0.73 -4.87 7.21
N CYS A 199 -0.73 -4.82 8.55
CA CYS A 199 -0.96 -5.95 9.43
C CYS A 199 -2.24 -5.70 10.24
N CYS A 200 -3.09 -6.69 10.44
CA CYS A 200 -4.33 -6.54 11.22
C CYS A 200 -4.69 -7.80 12.03
N ARG A 201 -5.34 -7.62 13.19
CA ARG A 201 -5.70 -8.73 14.10
C ARG A 201 -6.68 -9.74 13.50
N THR A 202 -7.51 -9.35 12.52
CA THR A 202 -8.44 -10.26 11.84
C THR A 202 -8.47 -10.03 10.33
N LYS A 203 -8.80 -11.08 9.57
CA LYS A 203 -8.95 -11.01 8.10
C LYS A 203 -10.04 -10.04 7.65
N THR A 204 -11.17 -10.01 8.35
CA THR A 204 -12.30 -9.12 8.03
C THR A 204 -11.93 -7.66 8.20
N MET A 205 -11.15 -7.33 9.23
CA MET A 205 -10.62 -5.97 9.40
C MET A 205 -9.64 -5.61 8.30
N CYS A 206 -8.67 -6.47 8.00
CA CYS A 206 -7.78 -6.24 6.84
C CYS A 206 -8.54 -6.01 5.53
N SER A 207 -9.59 -6.79 5.25
CA SER A 207 -10.43 -6.57 4.06
C SER A 207 -11.20 -5.25 4.13
N LYS A 208 -11.71 -4.86 5.30
CA LYS A 208 -12.38 -3.57 5.51
C LYS A 208 -11.43 -2.40 5.28
N GLU A 209 -10.28 -2.35 5.97
CA GLU A 209 -9.32 -1.26 5.83
C GLU A 209 -8.85 -1.08 4.37
N VAL A 210 -8.52 -2.18 3.68
CA VAL A 210 -8.13 -2.12 2.26
C VAL A 210 -9.29 -1.61 1.39
N PHE A 211 -10.53 -2.01 1.65
CA PHE A 211 -11.69 -1.55 0.89
C PHE A 211 -12.02 -0.08 1.16
N ASP A 212 -11.94 0.35 2.42
CA ASP A 212 -12.23 1.73 2.82
C ASP A 212 -11.23 2.70 2.18
N MET A 213 -9.93 2.39 2.23
CA MET A 213 -8.88 3.19 1.58
C MET A 213 -8.96 3.21 0.05
N THR A 214 -9.30 2.08 -0.59
CA THR A 214 -9.21 1.96 -2.07
C THR A 214 -10.52 2.26 -2.81
N ILE A 215 -11.66 2.12 -2.15
CA ILE A 215 -13.00 2.26 -2.77
C ILE A 215 -13.80 3.37 -2.10
N ASN A 216 -14.00 3.31 -0.77
CA ASN A 216 -14.90 4.26 -0.11
C ASN A 216 -14.32 5.68 -0.11
N LEU A 217 -13.08 5.89 0.33
CA LEU A 217 -12.50 7.23 0.39
C LEU A 217 -12.49 7.95 -0.97
N PRO A 218 -12.03 7.34 -2.09
CA PRO A 218 -12.13 7.98 -3.41
C PRO A 218 -13.57 8.31 -3.83
N ILE A 219 -14.55 7.47 -3.45
CA ILE A 219 -15.97 7.71 -3.75
C ILE A 219 -16.53 8.88 -2.93
N GLU A 220 -16.19 8.99 -1.64
CA GLU A 220 -16.65 10.10 -0.80
C GLU A 220 -16.02 11.44 -1.23
N ILE A 221 -14.72 11.45 -1.57
CA ILE A 221 -14.06 12.61 -2.18
C ILE A 221 -14.74 12.98 -3.51
N ALA A 222 -15.03 12.01 -4.38
CA ALA A 222 -15.69 12.26 -5.65
C ALA A 222 -17.12 12.81 -5.48
N LYS A 223 -17.88 12.34 -4.47
CA LYS A 223 -19.19 12.91 -4.12
C LYS A 223 -19.07 14.37 -3.70
N ALA A 224 -18.15 14.68 -2.78
CA ALA A 224 -17.93 16.04 -2.29
C ALA A 224 -17.60 17.02 -3.42
N VAL A 225 -16.78 16.61 -4.40
CA VAL A 225 -16.39 17.45 -5.55
C VAL A 225 -17.54 17.65 -6.56
N MET A 226 -18.44 16.68 -6.70
CA MET A 226 -19.49 16.71 -7.74
C MET A 226 -20.80 17.40 -7.30
N ASP A 227 -21.01 17.64 -6.01
CA ASP A 227 -22.29 18.18 -5.50
C ASP A 227 -22.34 19.72 -5.39
N TYR A 228 -22.14 20.38 -6.54
CA TYR A 228 -22.10 21.84 -6.70
C TYR A 228 -23.42 22.58 -6.39
N LYS A 229 -24.45 21.92 -5.84
CA LYS A 229 -25.81 22.49 -5.71
C LYS A 229 -26.29 22.77 -4.29
N ASP A 230 -25.65 22.23 -3.27
CA ASP A 230 -26.05 22.43 -1.87
C ASP A 230 -24.82 22.64 -0.96
N PRO A 231 -24.57 23.87 -0.48
CA PRO A 231 -23.39 24.18 0.34
C PRO A 231 -23.43 23.53 1.73
N VAL A 232 -24.60 23.12 2.23
CA VAL A 232 -24.71 22.39 3.51
C VAL A 232 -24.31 20.92 3.32
N LYS A 233 -24.63 20.36 2.15
CA LYS A 233 -24.20 19.01 1.78
C LYS A 233 -22.69 18.95 1.51
N GLU A 234 -22.15 19.94 0.79
CA GLU A 234 -20.72 20.09 0.55
C GLU A 234 -19.91 20.06 1.87
N ILE A 235 -20.31 20.85 2.88
CA ILE A 235 -19.65 20.86 4.20
C ILE A 235 -19.70 19.49 4.88
N LYS A 236 -20.81 18.75 4.76
CA LYS A 236 -20.96 17.42 5.35
C LYS A 236 -20.07 16.38 4.66
N ASP A 237 -20.04 16.40 3.33
CA ASP A 237 -19.28 15.43 2.54
C ASP A 237 -17.76 15.72 2.65
N ILE A 238 -17.35 16.99 2.74
CA ILE A 238 -15.97 17.39 3.11
C ILE A 238 -15.62 16.92 4.52
N LYS A 239 -16.49 17.15 5.52
CA LYS A 239 -16.24 16.70 6.89
C LYS A 239 -16.04 15.18 6.94
N LYS A 240 -16.90 14.42 6.26
CA LYS A 240 -16.78 12.97 6.19
C LYS A 240 -15.47 12.54 5.52
N ALA A 241 -15.10 13.15 4.40
CA ALA A 241 -13.82 12.85 3.75
C ALA A 241 -12.61 13.16 4.66
N ILE A 242 -12.70 14.17 5.53
CA ILE A 242 -11.67 14.45 6.56
C ILE A 242 -11.67 13.36 7.64
N GLU A 243 -12.82 12.93 8.14
CA GLU A 243 -12.94 11.82 9.11
C GLU A 243 -12.36 10.51 8.51
N ASP A 244 -12.75 10.15 7.28
CA ASP A 244 -12.22 8.98 6.55
C ASP A 244 -10.69 9.08 6.31
N ILE A 245 -10.14 10.28 6.09
CA ILE A 245 -8.67 10.51 5.96
C ILE A 245 -7.95 10.38 7.31
N LEU A 246 -8.56 10.87 8.40
CA LEU A 246 -7.97 10.78 9.74
C LEU A 246 -7.91 9.32 10.22
N ASP A 247 -8.92 8.50 9.89
CA ASP A 247 -8.90 7.06 10.18
C ASP A 247 -7.82 6.29 9.39
N MET A 248 -7.33 6.80 8.26
CA MET A 248 -6.16 6.22 7.56
C MET A 248 -4.82 6.48 8.26
N VAL A 249 -4.77 7.32 9.31
CA VAL A 249 -3.55 7.58 10.10
C VAL A 249 -3.32 6.44 11.10
N LEU A 250 -3.11 5.24 10.56
CA LEU A 250 -2.72 4.07 11.35
C LEU A 250 -1.28 4.23 11.87
N PRO A 251 -0.96 3.70 13.06
CA PRO A 251 0.42 3.69 13.57
C PRO A 251 1.30 2.72 12.76
N LEU A 252 2.63 2.87 12.86
CA LEU A 252 3.54 1.80 12.43
C LEU A 252 3.44 0.63 13.41
N CYS A 253 3.51 -0.60 12.91
CA CYS A 253 3.47 -1.79 13.77
C CYS A 253 4.62 -1.80 14.81
N SER A 254 5.80 -1.31 14.44
CA SER A 254 6.94 -1.09 15.35
C SER A 254 6.68 -0.14 16.52
N GLN A 255 5.69 0.75 16.40
CA GLN A 255 5.38 1.74 17.45
C GLN A 255 4.40 1.17 18.47
N MET A 256 3.47 0.30 18.05
CA MET A 256 2.53 -0.39 18.95
C MET A 256 3.26 -1.33 19.94
N GLU A 257 4.40 -1.92 19.53
CA GLU A 257 5.24 -2.77 20.40
C GLU A 257 5.69 -2.08 21.70
N HIS A 258 5.74 -0.74 21.73
CA HIS A 258 6.22 0.02 22.88
C HIS A 258 5.14 0.43 23.88
N GLU A 259 3.87 0.55 23.47
CA GLU A 259 2.79 0.99 24.37
C GLU A 259 2.30 -0.15 25.29
N GLY A 260 2.45 -1.41 24.87
CA GLY A 260 2.09 -2.59 25.66
C GLY A 260 2.93 -2.83 26.93
N ASN A 261 4.04 -2.09 27.12
CA ASN A 261 5.00 -2.32 28.21
C ASN A 261 4.99 -1.21 29.29
N VAL A 262 3.94 -0.37 29.32
CA VAL A 262 3.80 0.78 30.24
C VAL A 262 2.77 0.50 31.37
N LEU A 263 2.33 -0.75 31.52
CA LEU A 263 1.41 -1.19 32.59
C LEU A 263 1.97 -2.36 33.41
N THR A 264 3.00 -2.07 34.21
CA THR A 264 3.48 -2.91 35.33
C THR A 264 3.73 -2.05 36.57
#